data_AF-A0A2K3KH54-F1
#
_entry.id   AF-A0A2K3KH54-F1
#
_cell.length_a   1.000
_cell.length_b   1.000
_cell.length_c   1.000
_cell.angle_alpha   90.00
_cell.angle_beta   90.00
_cell.angle_gamma   90.00
#
_symmetry.space_group_name_H-M   'P 1'
#
loop_
_entity.id
_entity.type
_entity.pdbx_description
1 polymer ?
#
loop_
_entity_poly.entity_id
_entity_poly.type
_entity_poly.pdbx_seq_one_letter_code
_entity_poly.pdbx_strand_id
1 'polypeptide(L)'
;RFPEVVELLNVCWLDIRGKINTLALSPNTHYETYLVFNMINGFGFEKEKYPVELSVDVEDGRCSTKIVILVDPDVKCRRLNKILDSQHNNEFELRRPSVRSDKWLETKIGEFFNSGVEDREVQMSFTGIRGVYPLKRGFFVEGIEIRPKEYNLYS
;
A
#
# COMPACT_ATOMS: atom_id res chain seq x y z
N ARG A 1 3.68 17.39 -5.52
CA ARG A 1 2.96 16.56 -6.50
C ARG A 1 3.92 16.28 -7.64
N PHE A 2 4.13 15.01 -7.99
CA PHE A 2 5.06 14.66 -9.06
C PHE A 2 4.40 14.97 -10.42
N PRO A 3 5.13 15.53 -11.40
CA PRO A 3 4.61 15.78 -12.74
C PRO A 3 4.46 14.49 -13.56
N GLU A 4 5.03 13.38 -13.10
CA GLU A 4 5.04 12.08 -13.76
C GLU A 4 4.20 11.09 -12.95
N VAL A 5 3.32 10.37 -13.66
CA VAL A 5 2.53 9.25 -13.14
C VAL A 5 2.92 8.02 -13.95
N VAL A 6 3.12 6.89 -13.28
CA VAL A 6 3.44 5.62 -13.95
C VAL A 6 2.16 4.84 -14.18
N GLU A 7 1.87 4.51 -15.45
CA GLU A 7 0.83 3.54 -15.81
C GLU A 7 1.44 2.15 -15.98
N LEU A 8 0.80 1.15 -15.37
CA LEU A 8 1.17 -0.25 -15.59
C LEU A 8 0.46 -0.78 -16.84
N LEU A 9 1.18 -0.78 -17.96
CA LEU A 9 0.76 -1.40 -19.21
C LEU A 9 1.04 -2.91 -19.15
N ASN A 10 -0.01 -3.72 -18.97
CA ASN A 10 0.03 -5.16 -19.25
C ASN A 10 1.12 -5.94 -18.51
N VAL A 11 1.08 -5.94 -17.17
CA VAL A 11 2.08 -6.63 -16.33
C VAL A 11 1.56 -7.92 -15.71
N CYS A 12 2.44 -8.93 -15.61
CA CYS A 12 2.14 -10.18 -14.92
C CYS A 12 2.26 -10.04 -13.38
N TRP A 13 3.03 -9.07 -12.88
CA TRP A 13 3.27 -8.85 -11.45
C TRP A 13 3.54 -7.37 -11.15
N LEU A 14 3.16 -6.92 -9.94
CA LEU A 14 3.45 -5.56 -9.44
C LEU A 14 4.62 -5.64 -8.46
N ASP A 15 5.56 -4.72 -8.58
CA ASP A 15 6.66 -4.54 -7.63
C ASP A 15 7.01 -3.06 -7.55
N ILE A 16 6.43 -2.40 -6.55
CA ILE A 16 6.63 -0.98 -6.29
C ILE A 16 7.44 -0.90 -5.01
N ARG A 17 8.59 -0.25 -5.09
CA ARG A 17 9.50 -0.08 -3.95
C ARG A 17 9.87 1.38 -3.78
N GLY A 18 10.00 1.78 -2.53
CA GLY A 18 10.56 3.05 -2.12
C GLY A 18 11.73 2.82 -1.18
N LYS A 19 12.66 3.76 -1.16
CA LYS A 19 13.75 3.82 -0.19
C LYS A 19 13.92 5.25 0.28
N ILE A 20 14.17 5.44 1.57
CA ILE A 20 14.51 6.74 2.13
C ILE A 20 15.55 6.56 3.23
N ASN A 21 16.41 7.55 3.35
CA ASN A 21 17.34 7.64 4.47
C ASN A 21 16.67 8.36 5.66
N THR A 22 16.82 7.83 6.87
CA THR A 22 16.22 8.44 8.09
C THR A 22 16.71 9.86 8.36
N LEU A 23 17.88 10.25 7.88
CA LEU A 23 18.41 11.61 8.01
C LEU A 23 17.67 12.63 7.13
N ALA A 24 16.93 12.18 6.12
CA ALA A 24 16.06 13.04 5.32
C ALA A 24 14.73 13.35 6.01
N LEU A 25 14.47 12.71 7.16
CA LEU A 25 13.23 12.82 7.93
C LEU A 25 13.51 13.51 9.27
N SER A 26 12.49 14.19 9.81
CA SER A 26 12.58 14.76 11.14
C SER A 26 12.80 13.65 12.19
N PRO A 27 13.69 13.87 13.18
CA PRO A 27 13.98 12.92 14.24
C PRO A 27 12.81 12.82 15.24
N ASN A 28 12.88 11.85 16.15
CA ASN A 28 11.87 11.59 17.19
C ASN A 28 10.42 11.61 16.67
N THR A 29 10.19 11.02 15.50
CA THR A 29 8.90 11.10 14.80
C THR A 29 8.47 9.71 14.37
N HIS A 30 7.21 9.36 14.65
CA HIS A 30 6.56 8.21 14.05
C HIS A 30 6.06 8.57 12.66
N TYR A 31 6.39 7.74 11.67
CA TYR A 31 5.97 7.91 10.29
C TYR A 31 5.03 6.81 9.87
N GLU A 32 4.04 7.16 9.08
CA GLU A 32 3.18 6.24 8.35
C GLU A 32 3.50 6.35 6.85
N THR A 33 3.48 5.21 6.17
CA THR A 33 3.81 5.12 4.74
C THR A 33 2.59 4.68 3.96
N TYR A 34 2.36 5.32 2.82
CA TYR A 34 1.17 5.13 1.99
C TYR A 34 1.55 4.96 0.53
N LEU A 35 0.92 4.02 -0.16
CA LEU A 35 0.90 4.02 -1.63
C LEU A 35 -0.26 4.92 -2.08
N VAL A 36 0.03 5.87 -2.96
CA VAL A 36 -0.96 6.72 -3.62
C VAL A 36 -1.07 6.30 -5.08
N PHE A 37 -2.28 5.92 -5.48
CA PHE A 37 -2.54 5.31 -6.78
C PHE A 37 -3.97 5.61 -7.27
N ASN A 38 -4.25 5.28 -8.51
CA ASN A 38 -5.58 5.38 -9.10
C ASN A 38 -5.90 4.11 -9.88
N MET A 39 -7.17 3.76 -9.97
CA MET A 39 -7.68 2.61 -10.71
C MET A 39 -8.67 3.09 -11.77
N ILE A 40 -8.34 2.91 -13.05
CA ILE A 40 -9.21 3.27 -14.17
C ILE A 40 -9.33 2.05 -15.08
N ASN A 41 -10.52 1.47 -15.17
CA ASN A 41 -10.77 0.21 -15.91
C ASN A 41 -9.80 -0.92 -15.49
N GLY A 42 -9.60 -1.07 -14.18
CA GLY A 42 -8.64 -1.98 -13.56
C GLY A 42 -8.93 -3.46 -13.80
N PHE A 43 -8.45 -4.00 -14.93
CA PHE A 43 -8.61 -5.42 -15.27
C PHE A 43 -7.64 -6.28 -14.46
N GLY A 44 -8.12 -7.42 -13.96
CA GLY A 44 -7.35 -8.33 -13.11
C GLY A 44 -7.43 -8.02 -11.61
N PHE A 45 -8.09 -6.92 -11.22
CA PHE A 45 -8.39 -6.58 -9.81
C PHE A 45 -9.83 -6.96 -9.40
N GLU A 46 -10.69 -7.29 -10.37
CA GLU A 46 -12.11 -7.57 -10.16
C GLU A 46 -12.44 -8.98 -9.58
N LYS A 47 -11.48 -9.90 -9.61
CA LYS A 47 -11.67 -11.31 -9.20
C LYS A 47 -11.08 -11.57 -7.82
N GLU A 48 -11.80 -11.20 -6.76
CA GLU A 48 -11.77 -11.67 -5.35
C GLU A 48 -10.44 -11.99 -4.63
N LYS A 49 -9.27 -11.85 -5.26
CA LYS A 49 -8.01 -12.37 -4.75
C LYS A 49 -6.87 -11.64 -5.44
N TYR A 50 -6.70 -10.35 -5.23
CA TYR A 50 -5.40 -9.73 -5.55
C TYR A 50 -4.61 -9.53 -4.26
N PRO A 51 -3.96 -10.59 -3.74
CA PRO A 51 -3.13 -10.45 -2.58
C PRO A 51 -1.88 -9.67 -2.98
N VAL A 52 -1.60 -8.66 -2.19
CA VAL A 52 -0.38 -7.86 -2.24
C VAL A 52 0.30 -7.95 -0.89
N GLU A 53 1.60 -8.13 -0.94
CA GLU A 53 2.47 -8.00 0.21
C GLU A 53 2.82 -6.52 0.37
N LEU A 54 2.56 -6.01 1.56
CA LEU A 54 2.95 -4.68 2.01
C LEU A 54 4.12 -4.87 2.98
N SER A 55 5.20 -4.14 2.81
CA SER A 55 6.30 -4.18 3.78
C SER A 55 6.93 -2.84 4.07
N VAL A 56 7.39 -2.69 5.32
CA VAL A 56 8.30 -1.65 5.77
C VAL A 56 9.44 -2.34 6.51
N ASP A 57 10.66 -2.14 6.04
CA ASP A 57 11.88 -2.70 6.59
C ASP A 57 12.84 -1.57 6.96
N VAL A 58 13.34 -1.59 8.19
CA VAL A 58 14.32 -0.63 8.71
C VAL A 58 15.60 -1.39 8.97
N GLU A 59 16.74 -0.82 8.56
CA GLU A 59 18.09 -1.43 8.63
C GLU A 59 18.58 -1.81 10.05
N ASP A 60 17.73 -1.68 11.08
CA ASP A 60 17.97 -2.19 12.43
C ASP A 60 17.31 -3.54 12.71
N GLY A 61 16.84 -4.23 11.65
CA GLY A 61 16.20 -5.54 11.73
C GLY A 61 14.72 -5.51 12.05
N ARG A 62 14.10 -4.31 12.12
CA ARG A 62 12.65 -4.19 12.25
C ARG A 62 12.00 -4.26 10.88
N CYS A 63 11.32 -5.36 10.62
CA CYS A 63 10.54 -5.58 9.41
C CYS A 63 9.08 -5.85 9.78
N SER A 64 8.17 -5.14 9.12
CA SER A 64 6.73 -5.39 9.19
C SER A 64 6.25 -5.77 7.80
N THR A 65 5.68 -6.97 7.68
CA THR A 65 5.10 -7.47 6.43
C THR A 65 3.66 -7.89 6.65
N LYS A 66 2.79 -7.54 5.71
CA LYS A 66 1.37 -7.89 5.75
C LYS A 66 0.87 -8.22 4.36
N ILE A 67 0.12 -9.32 4.22
CA ILE A 67 -0.57 -9.63 2.98
C ILE A 67 -2.01 -9.14 3.08
N VAL A 68 -2.44 -8.33 2.11
CA VAL A 68 -3.81 -7.83 2.02
C VAL A 68 -4.39 -8.10 0.65
N ILE A 69 -5.71 -8.26 0.57
CA ILE A 69 -6.43 -8.27 -0.70
C ILE A 69 -6.93 -6.84 -0.96
N LEU A 70 -6.39 -6.19 -1.99
CA LEU A 70 -6.89 -4.88 -2.41
C LEU A 70 -8.21 -5.01 -3.14
N VAL A 71 -9.18 -4.20 -2.73
CA VAL A 71 -10.52 -4.15 -3.31
C VAL A 71 -10.74 -2.78 -3.94
N ASP A 72 -11.04 -2.76 -5.24
CA ASP A 72 -11.45 -1.54 -5.94
C ASP A 72 -12.72 -0.95 -5.26
N PRO A 73 -12.68 0.33 -4.80
CA PRO A 73 -13.81 0.98 -4.14
C PRO A 73 -15.07 1.09 -5.00
N ASP A 74 -14.93 1.22 -6.32
CA ASP A 74 -16.05 1.43 -7.24
C ASP A 74 -16.74 0.11 -7.66
N VAL A 75 -16.09 -1.03 -7.40
CA VAL A 75 -16.69 -2.33 -7.62
C VAL A 75 -17.76 -2.58 -6.56
N LYS A 76 -19.03 -2.37 -6.95
CA LYS A 76 -20.24 -2.81 -6.21
C LYS A 76 -20.30 -4.34 -6.15
N CYS A 77 -19.38 -4.96 -5.44
CA CYS A 77 -19.32 -6.41 -5.36
C CYS A 77 -20.43 -6.88 -4.40
N ARG A 78 -21.56 -7.34 -4.94
CA ARG A 78 -22.56 -8.15 -4.17
C ARG A 78 -21.91 -9.35 -3.46
N ARG A 79 -20.70 -9.74 -3.88
CA ARG A 79 -19.88 -10.80 -3.27
C ARG A 79 -18.98 -10.33 -2.14
N LEU A 80 -18.69 -9.03 -2.00
CA LEU A 80 -17.89 -8.51 -0.86
C LEU A 80 -18.57 -8.78 0.47
N ASN A 81 -19.90 -8.65 0.54
CA ASN A 81 -20.66 -8.99 1.73
C ASN A 81 -20.47 -10.47 2.08
N LYS A 82 -20.51 -11.38 1.10
CA LYS A 82 -20.24 -12.81 1.31
C LYS A 82 -18.80 -13.12 1.75
N ILE A 83 -17.80 -12.41 1.23
CA ILE A 83 -16.39 -12.62 1.60
C ILE A 83 -16.09 -12.08 3.00
N LEU A 84 -16.68 -10.92 3.35
CA LEU A 84 -16.61 -10.35 4.71
C LEU A 84 -17.33 -11.26 5.71
N ASP A 85 -18.49 -11.83 5.33
CA ASP A 85 -19.25 -12.78 6.15
C ASP A 85 -18.55 -14.15 6.28
N SER A 86 -17.69 -14.52 5.32
CA SER A 86 -16.98 -15.82 5.29
C SER A 86 -15.58 -15.80 5.90
N GLN A 87 -15.23 -14.81 6.74
CA GLN A 87 -13.93 -14.73 7.42
C GLN A 87 -13.76 -15.84 8.48
N HIS A 88 -13.65 -17.08 8.02
CA HIS A 88 -13.25 -18.25 8.82
C HIS A 88 -11.80 -18.70 8.53
N ASN A 89 -11.11 -18.10 7.56
CA ASN A 89 -9.69 -18.37 7.29
C ASN A 89 -8.86 -17.10 7.51
N ASN A 90 -8.15 -17.05 8.63
CA ASN A 90 -7.33 -15.94 9.17
C ASN A 90 -6.08 -15.55 8.34
N GLU A 91 -5.99 -15.89 7.06
CA GLU A 91 -4.75 -15.77 6.29
C GLU A 91 -4.59 -14.42 5.56
N PHE A 92 -5.69 -13.71 5.26
CA PHE A 92 -5.65 -12.45 4.49
C PHE A 92 -6.62 -11.39 5.03
N GLU A 93 -6.19 -10.13 5.08
CA GLU A 93 -7.05 -8.98 5.39
C GLU A 93 -7.58 -8.34 4.10
N LEU A 94 -8.90 -8.17 4.00
CA LEU A 94 -9.50 -7.33 2.96
C LEU A 94 -9.22 -5.86 3.27
N ARG A 95 -8.58 -5.17 2.33
CA ARG A 95 -8.30 -3.74 2.47
C ARG A 95 -8.95 -2.95 1.33
N ARG A 96 -9.87 -2.06 1.72
CA ARG A 96 -10.41 -1.04 0.83
C ARG A 96 -9.52 0.21 0.92
N PRO A 97 -8.93 0.67 -0.20
CA PRO A 97 -8.23 1.94 -0.25
C PRO A 97 -9.19 3.08 0.14
N SER A 98 -8.64 4.11 0.77
CA SER A 98 -9.38 5.33 1.08
C SER A 98 -9.33 6.29 -0.10
N VAL A 99 -10.43 6.99 -0.37
CA VAL A 99 -10.48 8.03 -1.41
C VAL A 99 -10.03 9.35 -0.78
N ARG A 100 -9.00 9.98 -1.38
CA ARG A 100 -8.48 11.29 -1.00
C ARG A 100 -9.34 12.43 -1.56
N SER A 101 -9.11 13.64 -1.07
CA SER A 101 -9.78 14.86 -1.56
C SER A 101 -9.48 15.17 -3.03
N ASP A 102 -8.31 14.76 -3.53
CA ASP A 102 -7.88 14.89 -4.93
C ASP A 102 -8.39 13.74 -5.84
N LYS A 103 -9.24 12.85 -5.29
CA LYS A 103 -9.81 11.66 -5.94
C LYS A 103 -8.81 10.53 -6.21
N TRP A 104 -7.56 10.63 -5.75
CA TRP A 104 -6.64 9.50 -5.73
C TRP A 104 -7.03 8.52 -4.62
N LEU A 105 -6.64 7.27 -4.78
CA LEU A 105 -6.76 6.24 -3.77
C LEU A 105 -5.47 6.16 -2.97
N GLU A 106 -5.60 5.87 -1.68
CA GLU A 106 -4.43 5.54 -0.85
C GLU A 106 -4.67 4.33 0.04
N THR A 107 -3.57 3.60 0.28
CA THR A 107 -3.54 2.47 1.21
C THR A 107 -2.25 2.53 2.02
N LYS A 108 -2.37 2.34 3.34
CA LYS A 108 -1.21 2.30 4.25
C LYS A 108 -0.37 1.06 3.93
N ILE A 109 0.92 1.23 3.76
CA ILE A 109 1.90 0.14 3.63
C ILE A 109 2.33 -0.31 5.02
N GLY A 110 2.78 0.63 5.85
CA GLY A 110 3.19 0.35 7.22
C GLY A 110 3.52 1.63 8.00
N GLU A 111 4.26 1.46 9.09
CA GLU A 111 4.74 2.56 9.92
C GLU A 111 6.10 2.23 10.51
N PHE A 112 6.88 3.26 10.85
CA PHE A 112 8.16 3.12 11.51
C PHE A 112 8.45 4.33 12.41
N PHE A 113 9.41 4.20 13.32
CA PHE A 113 9.87 5.30 14.18
C PHE A 113 11.27 5.75 13.77
N ASN A 114 11.43 7.05 13.55
CA ASN A 114 12.74 7.65 13.37
C ASN A 114 13.23 8.25 14.68
N SER A 115 14.28 7.68 15.28
CA SER A 115 14.91 8.26 16.48
C SER A 115 15.80 9.46 16.15
N GLY A 116 16.33 9.54 14.92
CA GLY A 116 17.28 10.57 14.51
C GLY A 116 18.73 10.37 14.95
N VAL A 117 19.05 9.23 15.57
CA VAL A 117 20.38 8.98 16.16
C VAL A 117 21.31 8.25 15.18
N GLU A 118 20.74 7.49 14.25
CA GLU A 118 21.49 6.64 13.33
C GLU A 118 21.08 6.92 11.89
N ASP A 119 22.08 6.86 11.01
CA ASP A 119 21.91 6.81 9.58
C ASP A 119 21.40 5.41 9.20
N ARG A 120 20.12 5.30 8.86
CA ARG A 120 19.47 4.03 8.53
C ARG A 120 18.69 4.17 7.23
N GLU A 121 18.69 3.12 6.43
CA GLU A 121 17.76 3.02 5.31
C GLU A 121 16.41 2.44 5.76
N VAL A 122 15.33 3.04 5.28
CA VAL A 122 13.97 2.48 5.35
C VAL A 122 13.58 2.07 3.95
N GLN A 123 13.21 0.81 3.77
CA GLN A 123 12.66 0.27 2.53
C GLN A 123 11.16 0.01 2.69
N MET A 124 10.38 0.44 1.70
CA MET A 124 8.94 0.19 1.64
C MET A 124 8.62 -0.57 0.37
N SER A 125 7.70 -1.53 0.43
CA SER A 125 7.26 -2.24 -0.77
C SER A 125 5.76 -2.51 -0.81
N PHE A 126 5.27 -2.54 -2.05
CA PHE A 126 3.96 -2.99 -2.43
C PHE A 126 4.15 -3.99 -3.58
N THR A 127 4.02 -5.27 -3.28
CA THR A 127 4.40 -6.34 -4.20
C THR A 127 3.24 -7.30 -4.42
N GLY A 128 2.90 -7.58 -5.67
CA GLY A 128 1.92 -8.62 -6.00
C GLY A 128 2.49 -10.01 -5.75
N ILE A 129 1.68 -10.92 -5.21
CA ILE A 129 2.12 -12.31 -5.00
C ILE A 129 2.27 -13.04 -6.35
N ARG A 130 3.42 -13.72 -6.52
CA ARG A 130 3.75 -14.48 -7.72
C ARG A 130 2.85 -15.72 -7.88
N GLY A 131 2.54 -16.05 -9.14
CA GLY A 131 1.99 -17.37 -9.50
C GLY A 131 0.47 -17.47 -9.63
N VAL A 132 -0.30 -16.37 -9.48
CA VAL A 132 -1.75 -16.52 -9.29
C VAL A 132 -2.67 -15.80 -10.31
N TYR A 133 -2.23 -14.86 -11.18
CA TYR A 133 -3.21 -14.07 -11.96
C TYR A 133 -2.79 -13.62 -13.37
N PRO A 134 -3.77 -13.40 -14.29
CA PRO A 134 -3.56 -12.88 -15.65
C PRO A 134 -3.08 -11.41 -15.66
N LEU A 135 -2.93 -10.90 -16.89
CA LEU A 135 -2.59 -9.53 -17.26
C LEU A 135 -3.29 -8.48 -16.38
N LYS A 136 -2.53 -7.51 -15.87
CA LYS A 136 -3.05 -6.35 -15.12
C LYS A 136 -2.89 -5.09 -15.95
N ARG A 137 -3.92 -4.24 -15.92
CA ARG A 137 -3.90 -2.90 -16.52
C ARG A 137 -4.80 -1.97 -15.72
N GLY A 138 -4.68 -0.67 -15.97
CA GLY A 138 -5.55 0.33 -15.35
C GLY A 138 -5.18 0.65 -13.90
N PHE A 139 -3.94 0.37 -13.48
CA PHE A 139 -3.39 0.78 -12.19
C PHE A 139 -2.33 1.86 -12.42
N PHE A 140 -2.55 3.03 -11.82
CA PHE A 140 -1.73 4.22 -11.99
C PHE A 140 -1.10 4.58 -10.65
N VAL A 141 0.19 4.82 -10.60
CA VAL A 141 0.91 5.12 -9.36
C VAL A 141 1.38 6.56 -9.37
N GLU A 142 1.01 7.31 -8.33
CA GLU A 142 1.59 8.64 -8.07
C GLU A 142 2.89 8.50 -7.27
N GLY A 143 2.92 7.60 -6.27
CA GLY A 143 4.13 7.27 -5.54
C GLY A 143 3.88 6.71 -4.14
N ILE A 144 4.95 6.63 -3.36
CA ILE A 144 4.91 6.34 -1.93
C ILE A 144 5.06 7.65 -1.17
N GLU A 145 4.11 7.94 -0.29
CA GLU A 145 4.15 9.08 0.61
C GLU A 145 4.52 8.61 2.02
N ILE A 146 5.37 9.40 2.69
CA ILE A 146 5.81 9.19 4.07
C ILE A 146 5.35 10.40 4.86
N ARG A 147 4.51 10.19 5.88
CA ARG A 147 3.88 11.29 6.62
C ARG A 147 4.12 11.11 8.12
N PRO A 148 4.43 12.18 8.88
CA PRO A 148 4.39 12.12 10.34
C PRO A 148 3.01 11.68 10.81
N LYS A 149 2.97 10.76 11.78
CA LYS A 149 1.75 10.31 12.43
C LYS A 149 1.28 11.41 13.38
N GLU A 150 0.12 11.99 13.09
CA GLU A 150 -0.50 12.97 13.98
C GLU A 150 -1.10 12.27 15.20
N TYR A 151 -0.59 12.57 16.38
CA TYR A 151 -1.25 12.22 17.64
C TYR A 151 -2.14 13.40 18.01
N ASN A 152 -3.46 13.27 17.79
CA ASN A 152 -4.41 14.24 18.29
C ASN A 152 -4.36 14.21 19.83
N LEU A 153 -3.74 15.22 20.45
CA LEU A 153 -3.63 15.37 21.90
C LEU A 153 -4.95 15.77 22.60
N TYR A 154 -6.08 15.66 21.89
CA TYR A 154 -7.41 16.01 22.38
C TYR A 154 -8.41 14.92 21.99
N SER A 155 -8.39 13.80 22.72
CA SER A 155 -9.46 12.80 22.75
C SER A 155 -9.86 12.53 24.18
#